data_AF-A0A2T8I7X3-F1
#
_entry.id   AF-A0A2T8I7X3-F1
#
_cell.length_a   1.000
_cell.length_b   1.000
_cell.length_c   1.000
_cell.angle_alpha   90.00
_cell.angle_beta   90.00
_cell.angle_gamma   90.00
#
_symmetry.space_group_name_H-M   'P 1'
#
loop_
_entity.id
_entity.type
_entity.pdbx_description
1 polymer ?
#
loop_
_entity_poly.entity_id
_entity_poly.type
_entity_poly.pdbx_seq_one_letter_code
_entity_poly.pdbx_strand_id
1 'polypeptide(L)'
;MLPGKAACFLLVMAVFAAACLDHSVSGIKICTEQDKKGVLVNCKLNIKNGKYTPPAPKARVCCQVVRQMQSKDRKMMDCVVELLTDNEKEEHSAVKMMELVGRCVVPAPAPPPRRHHQVMA
;
A
#
# COMPACT_ATOMS: atom_id res chain seq x y z
N MET A 1 39.29 11.75 31.17
CA MET A 1 39.09 12.21 29.78
C MET A 1 38.00 11.35 29.18
N LEU A 2 36.74 11.82 29.18
CA LEU A 2 35.66 11.08 28.53
C LEU A 2 35.96 11.03 27.02
N PRO A 3 35.89 9.86 26.37
CA PRO A 3 36.21 9.74 24.96
C PRO A 3 35.10 10.40 24.16
N GLY A 4 35.30 11.67 23.77
CA GLY A 4 34.35 12.45 22.97
C GLY A 4 33.92 11.78 21.66
N LYS A 5 34.68 10.78 21.19
CA LYS A 5 34.32 9.92 20.06
C LYS A 5 33.08 9.05 20.34
N ALA A 6 32.94 8.48 21.54
CA ALA A 6 31.81 7.61 21.86
C ALA A 6 30.49 8.39 21.98
N ALA A 7 30.56 9.62 22.50
CA ALA A 7 29.41 10.51 22.58
C ALA A 7 28.85 10.86 21.19
N CYS A 8 29.72 11.12 20.21
CA CYS A 8 29.28 11.38 18.82
C CYS A 8 28.59 10.17 18.19
N PHE A 9 29.10 8.96 18.39
CA PHE A 9 28.45 7.74 17.87
C PHE A 9 27.07 7.53 18.51
N LEU A 10 26.93 7.77 19.81
CA LEU A 10 25.64 7.68 20.49
C LEU A 10 24.64 8.71 19.98
N LEU A 11 25.08 9.93 19.67
CA LEU A 11 24.21 10.96 19.09
C LEU A 11 23.76 10.60 17.67
N VAL A 12 24.66 10.10 16.82
CA VAL A 12 24.31 9.66 15.46
C VAL A 12 23.35 8.47 15.50
N MET A 13 23.57 7.50 16.38
CA MET A 13 22.67 6.36 16.56
C MET A 13 21.32 6.78 17.15
N ALA A 14 21.29 7.77 18.05
CA ALA A 14 20.05 8.32 18.61
C ALA A 14 19.25 9.08 17.54
N VAL A 15 19.90 9.86 16.68
CA VAL A 15 19.24 10.54 15.55
C VAL A 15 18.74 9.53 14.52
N PHE A 16 19.51 8.48 14.23
CA PHE A 16 19.07 7.40 13.34
C PHE A 16 17.92 6.60 13.94
N ALA A 17 17.95 6.31 15.24
CA ALA A 17 16.86 5.66 15.96
C ALA A 17 15.62 6.55 16.02
N ALA A 18 15.76 7.85 16.29
CA ALA A 18 14.65 8.82 16.28
C ALA A 18 14.01 8.92 14.88
N ALA A 19 14.81 9.04 13.82
CA ALA A 19 14.33 9.02 12.44
C ALA A 19 13.64 7.70 12.06
N CYS A 20 14.06 6.56 12.64
CA CYS A 20 13.35 5.29 12.51
C CYS A 20 12.08 5.21 13.38
N LEU A 21 12.07 5.87 14.55
CA LEU A 21 10.95 5.88 15.50
C LEU A 21 9.83 6.84 15.09
N ASP A 22 10.13 7.93 14.38
CA ASP A 22 9.14 8.89 13.87
C ASP A 22 8.15 8.25 12.88
N HIS A 23 8.49 7.07 12.34
CA HIS A 23 7.59 6.27 11.52
C HIS A 23 6.65 5.36 12.33
N SER A 24 6.67 5.46 13.67
CA SER A 24 5.89 4.64 14.60
C SER A 24 5.00 5.50 15.51
N VAL A 25 4.33 6.51 14.96
CA VAL A 25 3.26 7.21 15.68
C VAL A 25 1.92 6.53 15.39
N SER A 26 1.43 5.80 16.41
CA SER A 26 0.02 5.57 16.73
C SER A 26 -0.87 4.91 15.66
N GLY A 27 -1.11 3.59 15.78
CA GLY A 27 -2.37 2.89 15.42
C GLY A 27 -2.92 2.99 13.99
N ILE A 28 -2.31 3.79 13.12
CA ILE A 28 -2.65 3.98 11.72
C ILE A 28 -1.70 3.06 10.98
N LYS A 29 -2.25 2.13 10.20
CA LYS A 29 -1.46 1.23 9.38
C LYS A 29 -0.85 2.07 8.25
N ILE A 30 0.32 2.65 8.51
CA ILE A 30 1.09 3.44 7.54
C ILE A 30 1.52 2.47 6.43
N CYS A 31 1.18 2.78 5.18
CA CYS A 31 1.69 2.06 4.02
C CYS A 31 3.21 2.21 3.95
N THR A 32 3.93 1.14 3.62
CA THR A 32 5.39 1.17 3.57
C THR A 32 5.90 1.60 2.19
N GLU A 33 7.15 2.06 2.13
CA GLU A 33 7.88 2.25 0.86
C GLU A 33 7.86 0.98 -0.01
N GLN A 34 7.89 -0.20 0.63
CA GLN A 34 7.78 -1.48 -0.06
C GLN A 34 6.38 -1.69 -0.67
N ASP A 35 5.32 -1.31 0.04
CA ASP A 35 3.96 -1.36 -0.49
C ASP A 35 3.81 -0.42 -1.70
N LYS A 36 4.32 0.81 -1.61
CA LYS A 36 4.37 1.75 -2.74
C LYS A 36 5.10 1.15 -3.94
N LYS A 37 6.34 0.68 -3.73
CA LYS A 37 7.15 0.07 -4.79
C LYS A 37 6.45 -1.13 -5.42
N GLY A 38 5.78 -1.95 -4.61
CA GLY A 38 4.97 -3.08 -5.07
C GLY A 38 3.88 -2.64 -6.04
N VAL A 39 3.14 -1.58 -5.71
CA VAL A 39 2.13 -1.00 -6.61
C VAL A 39 2.78 -0.41 -7.86
N LEU A 40 3.81 0.41 -7.74
CA LEU A 40 4.43 1.09 -8.88
C LEU A 40 4.99 0.12 -9.91
N VAL A 41 5.68 -0.94 -9.46
CA VAL A 41 6.26 -1.96 -10.36
C VAL A 41 5.17 -2.80 -11.01
N ASN A 42 4.26 -3.38 -10.22
CA ASN A 42 3.29 -4.35 -10.74
C ASN A 42 2.13 -3.71 -11.50
N CYS A 43 1.84 -2.44 -11.22
CA CYS A 43 0.75 -1.70 -11.85
C CYS A 43 1.24 -0.65 -12.85
N LYS A 44 2.55 -0.53 -13.12
CA LYS A 44 3.17 0.52 -13.96
C LYS A 44 2.35 0.90 -15.19
N LEU A 45 1.96 -0.08 -16.01
CA LEU A 45 1.20 0.16 -17.24
C LEU A 45 -0.21 0.71 -17.02
N ASN A 46 -0.84 0.39 -15.88
CA ASN A 46 -2.18 0.82 -15.54
C ASN A 46 -2.22 2.23 -14.93
N ILE A 47 -1.11 2.63 -14.29
CA ILE A 47 -1.02 3.89 -13.55
C ILE A 47 -0.19 4.94 -14.28
N LYS A 48 0.46 4.59 -15.40
CA LYS A 48 1.27 5.52 -16.19
C LYS A 48 0.47 6.77 -16.56
N ASN A 49 1.09 7.95 -16.43
CA ASN A 49 0.53 9.21 -16.91
C ASN A 49 0.30 9.17 -18.43
N GLY A 50 -0.80 9.79 -18.87
CA GLY A 50 -1.22 9.84 -20.29
C GLY A 50 -2.62 9.30 -20.53
N LYS A 51 -3.08 9.34 -21.78
CA LYS A 51 -4.48 9.05 -22.15
C LYS A 51 -4.83 7.56 -22.18
N TYR A 52 -3.85 6.68 -22.35
CA TYR A 52 -4.10 5.25 -22.43
C TYR A 52 -4.22 4.64 -21.03
N THR A 53 -5.35 3.99 -20.78
CA THR A 53 -5.57 3.16 -19.61
C THR A 53 -5.85 1.74 -20.10
N PRO A 54 -4.90 0.79 -19.93
CA PRO A 54 -5.12 -0.59 -20.32
C PRO A 54 -6.36 -1.15 -19.61
N PRO A 55 -7.17 -2.03 -20.22
CA PRO A 55 -8.36 -2.59 -19.59
C PRO A 55 -8.00 -3.48 -18.37
N ALA A 56 -8.88 -3.47 -17.37
CA ALA A 56 -8.72 -4.15 -16.06
C ALA A 56 -8.37 -5.65 -16.10
N PRO A 57 -8.79 -6.47 -17.09
CA PRO A 57 -8.64 -7.92 -16.98
C PRO A 57 -7.26 -8.47 -17.40
N LYS A 58 -6.31 -7.62 -17.83
CA LYS A 58 -4.94 -8.07 -18.18
C LYS A 58 -3.90 -7.89 -17.07
N ALA A 59 -4.29 -7.33 -15.93
CA ALA A 59 -3.37 -6.99 -14.85
C ALA A 59 -3.49 -7.94 -13.65
N ARG A 60 -3.49 -9.28 -13.88
CA ARG A 60 -3.67 -10.29 -12.81
C ARG A 60 -2.79 -9.99 -11.58
N VAL A 61 -1.51 -9.69 -11.81
CA VAL A 61 -0.54 -9.38 -10.74
C VAL A 61 -0.83 -8.02 -10.10
N CYS A 62 -1.10 -6.97 -10.88
CA CYS A 62 -1.48 -5.67 -10.33
C CYS A 62 -2.72 -5.77 -9.43
N CYS A 63 -3.79 -6.42 -9.90
CA CYS A 63 -4.99 -6.57 -9.09
C CYS A 63 -4.78 -7.47 -7.87
N GLN A 64 -3.85 -8.43 -7.91
CA GLN A 64 -3.48 -9.18 -6.71
C GLN A 64 -2.84 -8.27 -5.67
N VAL A 65 -1.88 -7.42 -6.06
CA VAL A 65 -1.24 -6.44 -5.17
C VAL A 65 -2.27 -5.46 -4.63
N VAL A 66 -3.12 -4.89 -5.50
CA VAL A 66 -4.17 -3.95 -5.10
C VAL A 66 -5.17 -4.59 -4.14
N ARG A 67 -5.58 -5.84 -4.36
CA ARG A 67 -6.48 -6.56 -3.43
C ARG A 67 -5.82 -6.84 -2.08
N GLN A 68 -4.53 -7.15 -2.06
CA GLN A 68 -3.77 -7.29 -0.82
C GLN A 68 -3.69 -5.97 -0.06
N MET A 69 -3.59 -4.84 -0.76
CA MET A 69 -3.65 -3.52 -0.15
C MET A 69 -5.05 -3.25 0.41
N GLN A 70 -6.09 -3.49 -0.38
CA GLN A 70 -7.48 -3.29 0.06
C GLN A 70 -7.89 -4.19 1.24
N SER A 71 -7.36 -5.41 1.34
CA SER A 71 -7.65 -6.31 2.47
C SER A 71 -6.95 -5.88 3.76
N LYS A 72 -5.87 -5.09 3.65
CA LYS A 72 -5.15 -4.54 4.81
C LYS A 72 -5.89 -3.35 5.42
N ASP A 73 -6.36 -2.42 4.60
CA ASP A 73 -7.22 -1.28 4.95
C ASP A 73 -7.76 -0.65 3.64
N ARG A 74 -8.96 -0.04 3.67
CA ARG A 74 -9.54 0.64 2.49
C ARG A 74 -8.71 1.85 2.03
N LYS A 75 -7.98 2.49 2.96
CA LYS A 75 -7.14 3.68 2.71
C LYS A 75 -5.70 3.36 2.30
N MET A 76 -5.34 2.09 2.12
CA MET A 76 -3.95 1.74 1.75
C MET A 76 -3.54 2.33 0.41
N MET A 77 -4.45 2.40 -0.56
CA MET A 77 -4.16 3.00 -1.87
C MET A 77 -4.04 4.53 -1.78
N ASP A 78 -4.84 5.19 -0.93
CA ASP A 78 -4.72 6.62 -0.65
C ASP A 78 -3.32 6.93 -0.08
N CYS A 79 -2.91 6.17 0.92
CA CYS A 79 -1.59 6.32 1.55
C CYS A 79 -0.45 6.14 0.54
N VAL A 80 -0.55 5.17 -0.38
CA VAL A 80 0.47 4.97 -1.42
C VAL A 80 0.59 6.18 -2.35
N VAL A 81 -0.53 6.82 -2.69
CA VAL A 81 -0.54 8.04 -3.52
C VAL A 81 0.12 9.20 -2.77
N GLU A 82 -0.10 9.32 -1.46
CA GLU A 82 0.55 10.34 -0.63
C GLU A 82 2.06 10.12 -0.50
N LEU A 83 2.52 8.87 -0.50
CA LEU A 83 3.94 8.50 -0.39
C LEU A 83 4.74 8.64 -1.71
N LEU A 84 4.09 9.06 -2.80
CA LEU A 84 4.78 9.31 -4.07
C LEU A 84 5.68 10.54 -3.97
N THR A 85 6.92 10.38 -4.43
CA THR A 85 7.83 11.50 -4.70
C THR A 85 7.35 12.33 -5.90
N ASP A 86 7.85 13.55 -6.04
CA ASP A 86 7.46 14.44 -7.14
C ASP A 86 7.76 13.82 -8.52
N ASN A 87 8.93 13.18 -8.66
CA ASN A 87 9.30 12.45 -9.88
C ASN A 87 8.33 11.27 -10.17
N GLU A 88 7.91 10.54 -9.13
CA GLU A 88 6.93 9.45 -9.29
C GLU A 88 5.55 9.99 -9.69
N LYS A 89 5.15 11.18 -9.23
CA LYS A 89 3.89 11.85 -9.62
C LYS A 89 3.92 12.35 -11.06
N GLU A 90 5.10 12.65 -11.61
CA GLU A 90 5.25 12.95 -13.04
C GLU A 90 5.08 11.69 -13.91
N GLU A 91 5.58 10.54 -13.47
CA GLU A 91 5.47 9.28 -14.22
C GLU A 91 4.10 8.60 -14.05
N HIS A 92 3.47 8.76 -12.88
CA HIS A 92 2.28 8.02 -12.47
C HIS A 92 1.10 8.92 -12.12
N SER A 93 -0.09 8.49 -12.52
CA SER A 93 -1.35 9.19 -12.27
C SER A 93 -1.97 8.72 -10.96
N ALA A 94 -2.03 9.63 -9.99
CA ALA A 94 -2.79 9.43 -8.74
C ALA A 94 -4.23 9.00 -9.01
N VAL A 95 -4.89 9.62 -10.01
CA VAL A 95 -6.27 9.29 -10.41
C VAL A 95 -6.36 7.83 -10.85
N LYS A 96 -5.48 7.38 -11.75
CA LYS A 96 -5.50 5.98 -12.21
C LYS A 96 -5.16 4.99 -11.12
N MET A 97 -4.30 5.36 -10.17
CA MET A 97 -4.01 4.54 -8.98
C MET A 97 -5.28 4.33 -8.14
N MET A 98 -6.08 5.38 -7.95
CA MET A 98 -7.35 5.30 -7.24
C MET A 98 -8.42 4.52 -8.01
N GLU A 99 -8.46 4.61 -9.34
CA GLU A 99 -9.36 3.80 -10.17
C GLU A 99 -9.10 2.28 -10.02
N LEU A 100 -7.87 1.87 -9.68
CA LEU A 100 -7.57 0.46 -9.42
C LEU A 100 -8.38 -0.10 -8.26
N VAL A 101 -8.80 0.75 -7.31
CA VAL A 101 -9.63 0.32 -6.17
C VAL A 101 -10.95 -0.29 -6.67
N GLY A 102 -11.64 0.41 -7.58
CA GLY A 102 -12.90 -0.07 -8.17
C GLY A 102 -12.71 -1.16 -9.21
N ARG A 103 -11.58 -1.17 -9.92
CA ARG A 103 -11.30 -2.16 -10.98
C ARG A 103 -10.81 -3.50 -10.46
N CYS A 104 -10.14 -3.52 -9.31
CA CYS A 104 -9.59 -4.71 -8.68
C CYS A 104 -10.41 -5.11 -7.44
N VAL A 105 -11.72 -5.28 -7.62
CA VAL A 105 -12.65 -5.64 -6.54
C VAL A 105 -12.19 -6.91 -5.83
N VAL A 106 -12.14 -6.87 -4.50
CA VAL A 106 -12.01 -8.06 -3.65
C VAL A 106 -13.33 -8.82 -3.72
N PRO A 107 -13.35 -10.11 -4.13
CA PRO A 107 -14.58 -10.90 -4.13
C PRO A 107 -15.25 -10.85 -2.77
N ALA A 108 -16.57 -10.67 -2.74
CA ALA A 108 -17.33 -10.75 -1.49
C ALA A 108 -17.09 -12.11 -0.82
N PRO A 109 -17.04 -12.17 0.52
CA PRO A 109 -17.01 -13.45 1.23
C PRO A 109 -18.14 -14.35 0.74
N ALA A 110 -17.86 -15.64 0.54
CA ALA A 110 -18.90 -16.59 0.18
C ALA A 110 -19.99 -16.59 1.27
N PRO A 111 -21.29 -16.62 0.90
CA PRO A 111 -22.34 -16.70 1.89
C PRO A 111 -22.18 -17.96 2.75
N PRO A 112 -22.51 -17.89 4.06
CA PRO A 112 -22.41 -19.05 4.93
C PRO A 112 -23.27 -20.21 4.39
N PRO A 113 -22.84 -21.47 4.57
CA PRO A 113 -23.62 -22.63 4.17
C PRO A 113 -25.02 -22.53 4.80
N ARG A 114 -26.08 -22.63 3.98
CA ARG A 114 -27.45 -22.73 4.50
C ARG A 114 -27.54 -24.01 5.32
N ARG A 115 -27.53 -23.89 6.65
CA ARG A 115 -27.93 -25.00 7.53
C ARG A 115 -29.41 -25.25 7.28
N HIS A 116 -29.73 -26.25 6.45
CA HIS A 116 -31.05 -26.85 6.43
C HIS A 116 -31.33 -27.32 7.86
N HIS A 117 -32.08 -26.53 8.62
CA HIS A 117 -32.67 -26.98 9.86
C HIS A 117 -33.64 -28.07 9.46
N GLN A 118 -33.24 -29.33 9.64
CA GLN A 118 -34.16 -30.44 9.58
C GLN A 118 -35.15 -30.20 10.71
N VAL A 119 -36.36 -29.78 10.34
CA VAL A 119 -37.52 -29.87 11.22
C VAL A 119 -37.73 -31.37 11.43
N MET A 120 -37.39 -31.87 12.62
CA MET A 120 -37.81 -33.21 13.01
C MET A 120 -39.33 -33.17 13.18
N ALA A 121 -40.02 -33.96 12.38
CA ALA A 121 -41.44 -34.29 12.55
C ALA A 121 -41.58 -35.46 13.51
#